data_AF-A0A938TIB7-F1
#
_entry.id   AF-A0A938TIB7-F1
#
_cell.length_a   1.000
_cell.length_b   1.000
_cell.length_c   1.000
_cell.angle_alpha   90.00
_cell.angle_beta   90.00
_cell.angle_gamma   90.00
#
_symmetry.space_group_name_H-M   'P 1'
#
loop_
_entity.id
_entity.type
_entity.pdbx_description
1 polymer ?
#
loop_
_entity_poly.entity_id
_entity_poly.type
_entity_poly.pdbx_seq_one_letter_code
_entity_poly.pdbx_strand_id
1 'polypeptide(L)'
;MSLNRRQFLQSSAGVAGVATVGSLTGCATTQAPAVAAKKGRPKVVVVGAGFGGGTCARYIKMWEPYIEVTVIEPNEKFVSCPVSNDVLAGYRKMEDITFGYGNLQGIVDSWVKDSMSGIDTEKKIITTAGGKKIPYDRVVLAGGVELLFNTVKGYDAEAQKTVMHAWKAGPQTATLRAQLEAMPDGGVFVMSVPMAPYRCPPGPYERASLVASYFQKAKPKSKIIILDGNQDIASKKGLFLAAWKKHYGHGTPAAMIDYRPNNMPSSVNAKTRTVGTEFDDVKGDVINVVPKMRAAEICGMANVRRGADGKEGPWCPVDFRTYESKFVPGVHIIGDSTLSNYPKSGSMANNMAKVCAASIV
;
A
#
# COMPACT_ATOMS: atom_id res chain seq x y z
N MET A 1 -40.47 -44.18 -2.45
CA MET A 1 -40.00 -44.83 -3.68
C MET A 1 -39.04 -43.88 -4.39
N SER A 2 -37.74 -44.17 -4.31
CA SER A 2 -36.68 -43.38 -4.95
C SER A 2 -36.49 -43.85 -6.39
N LEU A 3 -36.69 -42.95 -7.35
CA LEU A 3 -36.43 -43.24 -8.76
C LEU A 3 -34.94 -43.00 -9.08
N ASN A 4 -34.31 -44.04 -9.61
CA ASN A 4 -32.88 -44.09 -9.90
C ASN A 4 -32.59 -43.46 -11.28
N ARG A 5 -31.74 -42.42 -11.30
CA ARG A 5 -31.34 -41.62 -12.48
C ARG A 5 -30.75 -42.44 -13.64
N ARG A 6 -30.37 -43.71 -13.44
CA ARG A 6 -29.77 -44.57 -14.47
C ARG A 6 -30.77 -45.25 -15.43
N GLN A 7 -32.06 -45.29 -15.12
CA GLN A 7 -33.07 -45.91 -16.01
C GLN A 7 -33.73 -44.93 -17.00
N PHE A 8 -33.55 -43.62 -16.81
CA PHE A 8 -34.12 -42.60 -17.71
C PHE A 8 -33.28 -42.35 -18.97
N LEU A 9 -31.99 -42.73 -18.97
CA LEU A 9 -31.08 -42.53 -20.10
C LEU A 9 -30.99 -43.74 -21.06
N GLN A 10 -31.72 -44.82 -20.81
CA GLN A 10 -31.74 -46.02 -21.67
C GLN A 10 -32.90 -46.06 -22.67
N SER A 11 -33.80 -45.08 -22.69
CA SER A 11 -35.02 -45.09 -23.51
C SER A 11 -35.08 -44.04 -24.64
N SER A 12 -33.96 -43.41 -25.01
CA SER A 12 -33.92 -42.42 -26.12
C SER A 12 -33.12 -42.84 -27.35
N ALA A 13 -32.73 -44.11 -27.47
CA ALA A 13 -32.11 -44.64 -28.68
C ALA A 13 -33.07 -45.57 -29.43
N GLY A 14 -33.64 -45.08 -30.53
CA GLY A 14 -34.11 -45.93 -31.62
C GLY A 14 -35.58 -45.74 -32.02
N VAL A 15 -35.83 -44.86 -32.98
CA VAL A 15 -36.81 -45.13 -34.04
C VAL A 15 -36.22 -44.61 -35.36
N ALA A 16 -36.00 -45.54 -36.27
CA ALA A 16 -35.65 -45.30 -37.67
C ALA A 16 -36.91 -44.86 -38.45
N GLY A 17 -36.75 -43.88 -39.34
CA GLY A 17 -37.74 -43.48 -40.33
C GLY A 17 -37.03 -43.19 -41.65
N VAL A 18 -37.41 -43.93 -42.70
CA VAL A 18 -36.75 -44.01 -44.00
C VAL A 18 -37.35 -43.01 -45.00
N ALA A 19 -36.45 -42.38 -45.77
CA ALA A 19 -36.53 -41.82 -47.13
C ALA A 19 -37.48 -40.65 -47.46
N THR A 20 -36.88 -39.53 -47.89
CA THR A 20 -37.08 -38.96 -49.24
C THR A 20 -35.77 -38.35 -49.77
N VAL A 21 -35.53 -38.56 -51.06
CA VAL A 21 -34.33 -38.17 -51.82
C VAL A 21 -34.44 -36.70 -52.20
N GLY A 22 -33.40 -35.91 -51.91
CA GLY A 22 -33.24 -34.54 -52.37
C GLY A 22 -31.77 -34.16 -52.41
N SER A 23 -31.19 -34.19 -53.60
CA SER A 23 -29.81 -33.84 -53.91
C SER A 23 -29.49 -32.36 -53.62
N LEU A 24 -28.68 -32.11 -52.60
CA LEU A 24 -27.93 -30.86 -52.45
C LEU A 24 -26.45 -31.22 -52.29
N THR A 25 -25.74 -31.23 -53.41
CA THR A 25 -24.28 -31.19 -53.48
C THR A 25 -23.81 -29.83 -52.97
N GLY A 26 -23.69 -29.69 -51.65
CA GLY A 26 -22.91 -28.64 -51.01
C GLY A 26 -21.51 -29.19 -50.72
N CYS A 27 -20.49 -28.61 -51.35
CA CYS A 27 -19.08 -28.89 -51.05
C CYS A 27 -18.78 -28.52 -49.58
N ALA A 28 -18.97 -29.48 -48.67
CA ALA A 28 -18.44 -29.41 -47.33
C ALA A 28 -16.91 -29.56 -47.42
N THR A 29 -16.24 -28.45 -47.67
CA THR A 29 -14.83 -28.31 -47.32
C THR A 29 -14.75 -28.50 -45.81
N THR A 30 -14.25 -29.65 -45.38
CA THR A 30 -13.75 -29.86 -44.04
C THR A 30 -12.52 -28.96 -43.87
N GLN A 31 -12.74 -27.67 -43.64
CA GLN A 31 -11.74 -26.85 -42.98
C GLN A 31 -11.52 -27.50 -41.62
N ALA A 32 -10.45 -28.28 -41.52
CA ALA A 32 -9.84 -28.63 -40.26
C ALA A 32 -9.81 -27.35 -39.41
N PRO A 33 -10.19 -27.41 -38.11
CA PRO A 33 -10.08 -26.24 -37.27
C PRO A 33 -8.66 -25.75 -37.39
N ALA A 34 -8.50 -24.51 -37.89
CA ALA A 34 -7.23 -23.82 -37.89
C ALA A 34 -6.64 -24.06 -36.50
N VAL A 35 -5.46 -24.68 -36.46
CA VAL A 35 -4.73 -24.92 -35.22
C VAL A 35 -4.73 -23.59 -34.49
N ALA A 36 -5.54 -23.49 -33.43
CA ALA A 36 -5.59 -22.32 -32.60
C ALA A 36 -4.14 -22.10 -32.17
N ALA A 37 -3.53 -21.00 -32.60
CA ALA A 37 -2.18 -20.63 -32.20
C ALA A 37 -2.11 -20.87 -30.69
N LYS A 38 -1.15 -21.67 -30.22
CA LYS A 38 -0.96 -21.95 -28.79
C LYS A 38 -0.95 -20.61 -28.08
N LYS A 39 -2.08 -20.25 -27.46
CA LYS A 39 -2.25 -18.98 -26.77
C LYS A 39 -1.24 -19.05 -25.63
N GLY A 40 -0.25 -18.17 -25.64
CA GLY A 40 0.75 -18.09 -24.57
C GLY A 40 0.04 -18.02 -23.21
N ARG A 41 0.75 -18.41 -22.16
CA ARG A 41 0.23 -18.32 -20.78
C ARG A 41 -0.22 -16.87 -20.51
N PRO A 42 -1.38 -16.65 -19.85
CA PRO A 42 -1.80 -15.30 -19.50
C PRO A 42 -0.75 -14.63 -18.60
N LYS A 43 -0.50 -13.34 -18.82
CA LYS A 43 0.58 -12.59 -18.17
C LYS A 43 0.03 -11.56 -17.20
N VAL A 44 0.41 -11.67 -15.93
CA VAL A 44 0.11 -10.67 -14.91
C VAL A 44 1.39 -10.03 -14.42
N VAL A 45 1.44 -8.70 -14.46
CA VAL A 45 2.55 -7.94 -13.86
C VAL A 45 2.08 -7.28 -12.57
N VAL A 46 2.82 -7.49 -11.48
CA VAL A 46 2.57 -6.85 -10.19
C VAL A 46 3.70 -5.85 -9.90
N VAL A 47 3.34 -4.57 -9.77
CA VAL A 47 4.29 -3.48 -9.50
C VAL A 47 4.25 -3.11 -8.02
N GLY A 48 5.33 -3.44 -7.30
CA GLY A 48 5.49 -3.29 -5.86
C GLY A 48 5.15 -4.57 -5.09
N ALA A 49 6.07 -5.05 -4.26
CA ALA A 49 5.96 -6.29 -3.49
C ALA A 49 5.74 -6.04 -1.99
N GLY A 50 5.02 -4.98 -1.62
CA GLY A 50 4.57 -4.76 -0.24
C GLY A 50 3.42 -5.69 0.17
N PHE A 51 2.72 -5.35 1.27
CA PHE A 51 1.57 -6.14 1.76
C PHE A 51 0.53 -6.46 0.68
N GLY A 52 0.24 -5.51 -0.20
CA GLY A 52 -0.71 -5.70 -1.30
C GLY A 52 -0.15 -6.60 -2.40
N GLY A 53 0.85 -6.12 -3.14
CA GLY A 53 1.34 -6.81 -4.33
C GLY A 53 1.97 -8.18 -4.04
N GLY A 54 2.71 -8.31 -2.94
CA GLY A 54 3.26 -9.62 -2.55
C GLY A 54 2.17 -10.65 -2.24
N THR A 55 1.09 -10.22 -1.59
CA THR A 55 -0.10 -11.07 -1.38
C THR A 55 -0.76 -11.41 -2.72
N CYS A 56 -1.00 -10.42 -3.58
CA CYS A 56 -1.70 -10.63 -4.85
C CYS A 56 -0.95 -11.62 -5.74
N ALA A 57 0.36 -11.43 -5.92
CA ALA A 57 1.21 -12.32 -6.70
C ALA A 57 1.19 -13.76 -6.17
N ARG A 58 1.32 -13.94 -4.85
CA ARG A 58 1.25 -15.26 -4.21
C ARG A 58 -0.09 -15.94 -4.46
N TYR A 59 -1.19 -15.21 -4.30
CA TYR A 59 -2.54 -15.78 -4.40
C TYR A 59 -2.93 -16.09 -5.85
N ILE A 60 -2.50 -15.29 -6.83
CA ILE A 60 -2.64 -15.63 -8.25
C ILE A 60 -1.94 -16.97 -8.52
N LYS A 61 -0.67 -17.13 -8.13
CA LYS A 61 0.06 -18.39 -8.35
C LYS A 61 -0.50 -19.58 -7.57
N MET A 62 -1.11 -19.33 -6.41
CA MET A 62 -1.74 -20.38 -5.60
C MET A 62 -3.04 -20.89 -6.21
N TRP A 63 -3.85 -20.01 -6.80
CA TRP A 63 -5.16 -20.37 -7.33
C TRP A 63 -5.14 -20.74 -8.81
N GLU A 64 -4.26 -20.12 -9.59
CA GLU A 64 -4.06 -20.44 -11.00
C GLU A 64 -2.56 -20.44 -11.36
N PRO A 65 -1.85 -21.56 -11.11
CA PRO A 65 -0.42 -21.69 -11.40
C PRO A 65 -0.06 -21.50 -12.88
N TYR A 66 -1.01 -21.68 -13.81
CA TYR A 66 -0.76 -21.51 -15.25
C TYR A 66 -0.50 -20.05 -15.63
N ILE A 67 -0.98 -19.06 -14.87
CA ILE A 67 -0.69 -17.64 -15.13
C ILE A 67 0.80 -17.36 -14.90
N GLU A 68 1.42 -16.64 -15.84
CA GLU A 68 2.77 -16.09 -15.70
C GLU A 68 2.72 -14.82 -14.85
N VAL A 69 3.35 -14.83 -13.69
CA VAL A 69 3.41 -13.68 -12.79
C VAL A 69 4.81 -13.08 -12.80
N THR A 70 4.92 -11.83 -13.22
CA THR A 70 6.14 -11.02 -13.09
C THR A 70 5.96 -9.99 -11.97
N VAL A 71 6.88 -9.97 -11.00
CA VAL A 71 6.90 -8.95 -9.94
C VAL A 71 8.01 -7.94 -10.24
N ILE A 72 7.68 -6.65 -10.18
CA ILE A 72 8.63 -5.53 -10.30
C ILE A 72 8.74 -4.87 -8.92
N GLU A 73 9.90 -4.98 -8.29
CA GLU A 73 10.16 -4.44 -6.95
C GLU A 73 11.62 -3.95 -6.85
N PRO A 74 11.87 -2.65 -6.63
CA PRO A 74 13.22 -2.12 -6.59
C PRO A 74 13.98 -2.49 -5.31
N ASN A 75 13.29 -2.67 -4.18
CA ASN A 75 13.93 -2.91 -2.90
C ASN A 75 14.42 -4.36 -2.80
N GLU A 76 15.57 -4.54 -2.17
CA GLU A 76 16.11 -5.89 -1.92
C GLU A 76 15.34 -6.65 -0.84
N LYS A 77 14.80 -5.92 0.13
CA LYS A 77 14.09 -6.45 1.29
C LYS A 77 12.84 -5.62 1.55
N PHE A 78 11.82 -6.30 2.04
CA PHE A 78 10.62 -5.67 2.55
C PHE A 78 10.87 -5.20 3.99
N VAL A 79 10.60 -3.94 4.30
CA VAL A 79 10.65 -3.44 5.68
C VAL A 79 9.25 -3.04 6.14
N SER A 80 8.77 -3.69 7.19
CA SER A 80 7.42 -3.45 7.72
C SER A 80 7.33 -2.10 8.40
N CYS A 81 6.50 -1.19 7.87
CA CYS A 81 6.15 0.05 8.54
C CYS A 81 5.18 -0.14 9.72
N PRO A 82 4.14 -1.00 9.63
CA PRO A 82 3.51 -1.53 10.83
C PRO A 82 4.57 -2.15 11.74
N VAL A 83 4.41 -2.08 13.05
CA VAL A 83 5.39 -2.51 14.07
C VAL A 83 6.73 -1.75 14.10
N SER A 84 7.00 -0.83 13.16
CA SER A 84 8.23 -0.01 13.23
C SER A 84 8.27 0.94 14.43
N ASN A 85 7.12 1.28 15.02
CA ASN A 85 7.07 2.04 16.26
C ASN A 85 7.63 1.25 17.47
N ASP A 86 7.59 -0.10 17.44
CA ASP A 86 8.28 -0.93 18.45
C ASP A 86 9.80 -0.73 18.39
N VAL A 87 10.35 -0.52 17.19
CA VAL A 87 11.77 -0.17 17.03
C VAL A 87 12.05 1.20 17.63
N LEU A 88 11.18 2.19 17.39
CA LEU A 88 11.33 3.51 18.00
C LEU A 88 11.27 3.46 19.53
N ALA A 89 10.51 2.53 20.11
CA ALA A 89 10.46 2.30 21.55
C ALA A 89 11.62 1.44 22.09
N GLY A 90 12.40 0.80 21.23
CA GLY A 90 13.48 -0.12 21.60
C GLY A 90 13.01 -1.53 21.97
N TYR A 91 11.76 -1.90 21.66
CA TYR A 91 11.24 -3.26 21.88
C TYR A 91 11.63 -4.24 20.78
N ARG A 92 12.02 -3.73 19.61
CA ARG A 92 12.48 -4.50 18.45
C ARG A 92 13.70 -3.85 17.83
N LYS A 93 14.46 -4.63 17.07
CA LYS A 93 15.51 -4.13 16.19
C LYS A 93 14.99 -4.01 14.75
N MET A 94 15.76 -3.34 13.89
CA MET A 94 15.40 -3.19 12.47
C MET A 94 15.35 -4.54 11.74
N GLU A 95 16.16 -5.50 12.17
CA GLU A 95 16.20 -6.85 11.59
C GLU A 95 14.89 -7.61 11.83
N ASP A 96 14.24 -7.39 12.98
CA ASP A 96 12.97 -8.06 13.35
C ASP A 96 11.80 -7.66 12.43
N ILE A 97 11.93 -6.53 11.73
CA ILE A 97 10.90 -5.98 10.84
C ILE A 97 11.33 -5.97 9.37
N THR A 98 12.47 -6.60 9.05
CA THR A 98 13.04 -6.65 7.70
C THR A 98 13.03 -8.08 7.16
N PHE A 99 12.38 -8.27 6.02
CA PHE A 99 12.09 -9.58 5.45
C PHE A 99 12.64 -9.69 4.02
N GLY A 100 13.28 -10.80 3.71
CA GLY A 100 13.67 -11.13 2.34
C GLY A 100 12.48 -11.57 1.48
N TYR A 101 12.64 -11.47 0.16
CA TYR A 101 11.62 -11.88 -0.80
C TYR A 101 11.71 -13.34 -1.26
N GLY A 102 12.68 -14.12 -0.76
CA GLY A 102 13.02 -15.47 -1.26
C GLY A 102 11.81 -16.41 -1.40
N ASN A 103 10.91 -16.43 -0.43
CA ASN A 103 9.69 -17.25 -0.50
C ASN A 103 8.78 -16.87 -1.68
N LEU A 104 8.63 -15.58 -1.95
CA LEU A 104 7.81 -15.11 -3.07
C LEU A 104 8.55 -15.29 -4.40
N GLN A 105 9.86 -15.05 -4.43
CA GLN A 105 10.72 -15.27 -5.60
C GLN A 105 10.70 -16.72 -6.07
N GLY A 106 10.59 -17.70 -5.16
CA GLY A 106 10.44 -19.11 -5.51
C GLY A 106 9.05 -19.52 -6.01
N ILE A 107 8.05 -18.63 -5.96
CA ILE A 107 6.66 -18.90 -6.37
C ILE A 107 6.32 -18.26 -7.73
N VAL A 108 6.84 -17.06 -7.98
CA VAL A 108 6.53 -16.29 -9.19
C VAL A 108 7.45 -16.65 -10.35
N ASP A 109 6.99 -16.44 -11.59
CA ASP A 109 7.74 -16.81 -12.79
C ASP A 109 8.92 -15.88 -13.08
N SER A 110 8.84 -14.61 -12.64
CA SER A 110 9.88 -13.60 -12.90
C SER A 110 9.93 -12.55 -11.80
N TRP A 111 11.14 -12.24 -11.35
CA TRP A 111 11.42 -11.16 -10.40
C TRP A 111 12.31 -10.11 -11.06
N VAL A 112 11.84 -8.88 -11.11
CA VAL A 112 12.56 -7.75 -11.70
C VAL A 112 12.90 -6.77 -10.58
N LYS A 113 14.17 -6.76 -10.16
CA LYS A 113 14.71 -5.80 -9.19
C LYS A 113 14.94 -4.44 -9.86
N ASP A 114 13.85 -3.75 -10.15
CA ASP A 114 13.84 -2.45 -10.84
C ASP A 114 12.57 -1.66 -10.46
N SER A 115 12.49 -0.40 -10.84
CA SER A 115 11.29 0.43 -10.75
C SER A 115 10.58 0.50 -12.10
N MET A 116 9.25 0.66 -12.07
CA MET A 116 8.50 1.06 -13.25
C MET A 116 8.80 2.53 -13.58
N SER A 117 9.16 2.82 -14.82
CA SER A 117 9.38 4.17 -15.35
C SER A 117 8.28 4.63 -16.31
N GLY A 118 7.49 3.70 -16.85
CA GLY A 118 6.36 4.01 -17.71
C GLY A 118 5.46 2.81 -17.99
N ILE A 119 4.29 3.10 -18.53
CA ILE A 119 3.28 2.11 -18.91
C ILE A 119 2.52 2.62 -20.14
N ASP A 120 2.42 1.78 -21.17
CA ASP A 120 1.56 1.98 -22.33
C ASP A 120 0.34 1.08 -22.12
N THR A 121 -0.79 1.66 -21.73
CA THR A 121 -2.01 0.92 -21.37
C THR A 121 -2.78 0.40 -22.58
N GLU A 122 -2.55 0.98 -23.76
CA GLU A 122 -3.14 0.54 -25.02
C GLU A 122 -2.41 -0.68 -25.56
N LYS A 123 -1.07 -0.62 -25.59
CA LYS A 123 -0.22 -1.76 -26.02
C LYS A 123 0.02 -2.78 -24.92
N LYS A 124 -0.40 -2.47 -23.68
CA LYS A 124 -0.21 -3.27 -22.48
C LYS A 124 1.25 -3.65 -22.21
N ILE A 125 2.11 -2.64 -22.15
CA ILE A 125 3.55 -2.80 -21.91
C ILE A 125 3.98 -1.92 -20.75
N ILE A 126 4.68 -2.49 -19.77
CA ILE A 126 5.43 -1.74 -18.76
C ILE A 126 6.86 -1.52 -19.23
N THR A 127 7.38 -0.33 -19.00
CA THR A 127 8.81 -0.02 -19.12
C THR A 127 9.40 0.18 -17.73
N THR A 128 10.55 -0.45 -17.49
CA THR A 128 11.32 -0.31 -16.25
C THR A 128 12.38 0.80 -16.37
N ALA A 129 12.93 1.28 -15.27
CA ALA A 129 13.96 2.32 -15.30
C ALA A 129 15.23 1.84 -16.03
N GLY A 130 15.57 0.55 -15.95
CA GLY A 130 16.63 -0.08 -16.75
C GLY A 130 16.29 -0.31 -18.24
N GLY A 131 15.11 0.11 -18.71
CA GLY A 131 14.70 0.06 -20.11
C GLY A 131 14.06 -1.27 -20.57
N LYS A 132 13.92 -2.26 -19.68
CA LYS A 132 13.21 -3.52 -20.00
C LYS A 132 11.74 -3.24 -20.27
N LYS A 133 11.23 -3.79 -21.36
CA LYS A 133 9.80 -3.77 -21.73
C LYS A 133 9.15 -5.10 -21.35
N ILE A 134 8.05 -5.05 -20.62
CA ILE A 134 7.37 -6.22 -20.05
C ILE A 134 5.90 -6.19 -20.50
N PRO A 135 5.47 -7.09 -21.42
CA PRO A 135 4.08 -7.17 -21.83
C PRO A 135 3.20 -7.79 -20.74
N TYR A 136 1.93 -7.39 -20.68
CA TYR A 136 0.97 -7.91 -19.72
C TYR A 136 -0.43 -8.09 -20.34
N ASP A 137 -1.22 -9.00 -19.80
CA ASP A 137 -2.68 -9.06 -20.04
C ASP A 137 -3.44 -8.24 -19.00
N ARG A 138 -3.00 -8.33 -17.75
CA ARG A 138 -3.43 -7.50 -16.61
C ARG A 138 -2.22 -6.99 -15.80
N VAL A 139 -2.35 -5.82 -15.19
CA VAL A 139 -1.34 -5.25 -14.30
C VAL A 139 -1.95 -4.87 -12.96
N VAL A 140 -1.23 -5.14 -11.87
CA VAL A 140 -1.61 -4.75 -10.50
C VAL A 140 -0.61 -3.70 -9.99
N LEU A 141 -1.10 -2.50 -9.72
CA LEU A 141 -0.33 -1.39 -9.15
C LEU A 141 -0.50 -1.39 -7.62
N ALA A 142 0.57 -1.74 -6.90
CA ALA A 142 0.60 -1.87 -5.45
C ALA A 142 1.68 -0.98 -4.80
N GLY A 143 1.87 0.23 -5.32
CA GLY A 143 2.96 1.15 -4.93
C GLY A 143 2.79 1.85 -3.58
N GLY A 144 1.64 1.68 -2.90
CA GLY A 144 1.39 2.30 -1.59
C GLY A 144 1.10 3.79 -1.69
N VAL A 145 1.90 4.63 -1.03
CA VAL A 145 1.72 6.09 -1.01
C VAL A 145 2.98 6.83 -1.48
N GLU A 146 2.75 7.98 -2.09
CA GLU A 146 3.74 9.03 -2.30
C GLU A 146 3.65 10.06 -1.16
N LEU A 147 4.80 10.53 -0.69
CA LEU A 147 4.90 11.56 0.36
C LEU A 147 5.15 12.91 -0.31
N LEU A 148 4.30 13.89 -0.03
CA LEU A 148 4.32 15.20 -0.68
C LEU A 148 5.12 16.21 0.15
N PHE A 149 6.44 16.09 0.14
CA PHE A 149 7.32 16.95 0.93
C PHE A 149 7.14 18.45 0.67
N ASN A 150 6.81 18.81 -0.58
CA ASN A 150 6.51 20.18 -0.97
C ASN A 150 5.25 20.77 -0.29
N THR A 151 4.48 19.98 0.44
CA THR A 151 3.34 20.48 1.23
C THR A 151 3.76 21.12 2.55
N VAL A 152 5.03 21.02 2.93
CA VAL A 152 5.63 21.68 4.10
C VAL A 152 6.80 22.54 3.63
N LYS A 153 6.70 23.86 3.79
CA LYS A 153 7.76 24.79 3.36
C LYS A 153 9.07 24.48 4.08
N GLY A 154 10.17 24.39 3.33
CA GLY A 154 11.50 24.08 3.89
C GLY A 154 11.77 22.59 4.13
N TYR A 155 10.83 21.68 3.81
CA TYR A 155 11.07 20.23 3.88
C TYR A 155 11.76 19.70 2.61
N ASP A 156 12.84 20.36 2.19
CA ASP A 156 13.64 20.01 1.01
C ASP A 156 14.56 18.79 1.26
N ALA A 157 15.38 18.45 0.27
CA ALA A 157 16.30 17.32 0.34
C ALA A 157 17.35 17.47 1.46
N GLU A 158 17.71 18.70 1.85
CA GLU A 158 18.65 18.94 2.94
C GLU A 158 17.96 18.70 4.28
N ALA A 159 16.75 19.25 4.47
CA ALA A 159 15.96 19.01 5.66
C ALA A 159 15.65 17.51 5.85
N GLN A 160 15.40 16.78 4.77
CA GLN A 160 15.13 15.33 4.79
C GLN A 160 16.32 14.48 5.28
N LYS A 161 17.53 15.03 5.41
CA LYS A 161 18.67 14.33 6.02
C LYS A 161 18.55 14.22 7.54
N THR A 162 17.84 15.14 8.18
CA THR A 162 17.76 15.23 9.65
C THR A 162 16.33 15.21 10.18
N VAL A 163 15.36 15.68 9.40
CA VAL A 163 13.93 15.60 9.72
C VAL A 163 13.37 14.33 9.10
N MET A 164 13.11 13.32 9.91
CA MET A 164 12.62 12.03 9.45
C MET A 164 11.08 12.05 9.38
N HIS A 165 10.50 11.42 8.37
CA HIS A 165 9.07 11.09 8.38
C HIS A 165 8.82 9.70 8.99
N ALA A 166 9.73 8.74 8.74
CA ALA A 166 9.59 7.34 9.17
C ALA A 166 8.21 6.71 8.88
N TRP A 167 7.56 7.17 7.80
CA TRP A 167 6.27 6.66 7.29
C TRP A 167 6.42 5.67 6.11
N LYS A 168 7.66 5.51 5.67
CA LYS A 168 8.21 4.34 4.99
C LYS A 168 9.36 3.90 5.88
N ALA A 169 9.32 2.67 6.38
CA ALA A 169 10.32 2.17 7.32
C ALA A 169 11.65 1.88 6.64
N GLY A 170 12.64 1.42 7.40
CA GLY A 170 14.01 1.20 6.92
C GLY A 170 14.95 2.26 7.49
N PRO A 171 15.83 2.85 6.66
CA PRO A 171 16.78 3.87 7.12
C PRO A 171 16.13 5.02 7.88
N GLN A 172 14.95 5.47 7.46
CA GLN A 172 14.20 6.54 8.14
C GLN A 172 13.82 6.19 9.59
N THR A 173 13.38 4.95 9.83
CA THR A 173 13.06 4.48 11.20
C THR A 173 14.32 4.34 12.04
N ALA A 174 15.39 3.78 11.47
CA ALA A 174 16.67 3.62 12.16
C ALA A 174 17.26 4.97 12.58
N THR A 175 17.29 5.94 11.66
CA THR A 175 17.76 7.30 11.95
C THR A 175 16.89 7.98 13.01
N LEU A 176 15.56 7.89 12.90
CA LEU A 176 14.67 8.47 13.92
C LEU A 176 14.91 7.83 15.31
N ARG A 177 15.11 6.51 15.38
CA ARG A 177 15.46 5.82 16.62
C ARG A 177 16.78 6.34 17.19
N ALA A 178 17.82 6.45 16.37
CA ALA A 178 19.12 6.97 16.80
C ALA A 178 19.02 8.42 17.32
N GLN A 179 18.22 9.26 16.67
CA GLN A 179 17.95 10.62 17.13
C GLN A 179 17.26 10.64 18.50
N LEU A 180 16.25 9.78 18.70
CA LEU A 180 15.56 9.64 20.01
C LEU A 180 16.49 9.09 21.10
N GLU A 181 17.47 8.25 20.76
CA GLU A 181 18.49 7.77 21.70
C GLU A 181 19.47 8.86 22.10
N ALA A 182 19.95 9.62 21.11
CA ALA A 182 20.89 10.73 21.29
C ALA A 182 20.27 11.97 21.95
N MET A 183 18.94 12.10 21.93
CA MET A 183 18.24 13.21 22.57
C MET A 183 18.56 13.27 24.08
N PRO A 184 18.89 14.43 24.65
CA PRO A 184 19.13 14.55 26.09
C PRO A 184 17.84 14.29 26.89
N ASP A 185 17.97 13.85 28.14
CA ASP A 185 16.83 13.82 29.06
C ASP A 185 16.36 15.26 29.33
N GLY A 186 15.06 15.51 29.16
CA GLY A 186 14.48 16.86 29.14
C GLY A 186 14.28 17.42 27.73
N GLY A 187 14.74 16.72 26.70
CA GLY A 187 14.53 17.13 25.31
C GLY A 187 13.07 17.01 24.85
N VAL A 188 12.75 17.74 23.78
CA VAL A 188 11.41 17.77 23.18
C VAL A 188 11.41 17.03 21.84
N PHE A 189 10.56 16.00 21.75
CA PHE A 189 10.25 15.34 20.49
C PHE A 189 9.01 15.95 19.86
N VAL A 190 9.16 16.66 18.75
CA VAL A 190 8.03 17.24 18.00
C VAL A 190 7.68 16.30 16.86
N MET A 191 6.43 15.87 16.78
CA MET A 191 5.93 15.07 15.69
C MET A 191 4.66 15.63 15.07
N SER A 192 4.44 15.36 13.79
CA SER A 192 3.23 15.80 13.09
C SER A 192 2.33 14.66 12.64
N VAL A 193 1.04 14.99 12.53
CA VAL A 193 0.04 14.15 11.89
C VAL A 193 -0.50 14.92 10.66
N PRO A 194 -0.41 14.36 9.45
CA PRO A 194 -0.98 15.01 8.28
C PRO A 194 -2.52 14.96 8.34
N MET A 195 -3.17 15.89 7.64
CA MET A 195 -4.61 15.83 7.42
C MET A 195 -5.01 14.53 6.71
N ALA A 196 -6.10 13.90 7.15
CA ALA A 196 -6.71 12.76 6.46
C ALA A 196 -7.07 13.09 4.99
N PRO A 197 -6.99 12.11 4.07
CA PRO A 197 -6.59 10.71 4.28
C PRO A 197 -5.07 10.49 4.25
N TYR A 198 -4.58 9.61 5.13
CA TYR A 198 -3.17 9.17 5.19
C TYR A 198 -3.04 7.69 5.57
N ARG A 199 -1.84 7.11 5.42
CA ARG A 199 -1.54 5.72 5.79
C ARG A 199 -1.60 5.53 7.30
N CYS A 200 -2.35 4.51 7.74
CA CYS A 200 -2.49 4.05 9.12
C CYS A 200 -2.95 5.17 10.08
N PRO A 201 -4.26 5.52 10.09
CA PRO A 201 -4.81 6.54 10.98
C PRO A 201 -4.39 6.47 12.47
N PRO A 202 -4.32 5.29 13.13
CA PRO A 202 -3.88 5.26 14.53
C PRO A 202 -2.34 5.35 14.71
N GLY A 203 -1.57 5.22 13.63
CA GLY A 203 -0.11 5.10 13.67
C GLY A 203 0.65 6.26 14.35
N PRO A 204 0.24 7.53 14.17
CA PRO A 204 0.93 8.65 14.82
C PRO A 204 0.73 8.65 16.34
N TYR A 205 -0.49 8.35 16.78
CA TYR A 205 -0.82 8.28 18.21
C TYR A 205 -0.19 7.05 18.88
N GLU A 206 -0.10 5.94 18.15
CA GLU A 206 0.71 4.78 18.57
C GLU A 206 2.19 5.16 18.70
N ARG A 207 2.77 5.88 17.73
CA ARG A 207 4.15 6.37 17.81
C ARG A 207 4.38 7.22 19.05
N ALA A 208 3.53 8.21 19.29
CA ALA A 208 3.62 9.04 20.49
C ALA A 208 3.57 8.19 21.77
N SER A 209 2.66 7.21 21.81
CA SER A 209 2.50 6.32 22.97
C SER A 209 3.73 5.43 23.20
N LEU A 210 4.32 4.90 22.14
CA LEU A 210 5.47 4.00 22.21
C LEU A 210 6.78 4.76 22.50
N VAL A 211 6.96 5.94 21.91
CA VAL A 211 8.08 6.83 22.26
C VAL A 211 7.94 7.34 23.70
N ALA A 212 6.73 7.67 24.17
CA ALA A 212 6.50 8.03 25.57
C ALA A 212 6.89 6.88 26.52
N SER A 213 6.54 5.64 26.16
CA SER A 213 6.93 4.45 26.92
C SER A 213 8.46 4.31 27.05
N TYR A 214 9.20 4.63 25.99
CA TYR A 214 10.66 4.68 26.01
C TYR A 214 11.16 5.84 26.90
N PHE A 215 10.60 7.05 26.76
CA PHE A 215 10.99 8.20 27.57
C PHE A 215 10.74 8.00 29.06
N GLN A 216 9.65 7.36 29.47
CA GLN A 216 9.42 7.04 30.89
C GLN A 216 10.57 6.25 31.52
N LYS A 217 11.22 5.37 30.75
CA LYS A 217 12.31 4.52 31.22
C LYS A 217 13.66 5.20 31.12
N ALA A 218 13.92 5.88 30.00
CA ALA A 218 15.26 6.35 29.65
C ALA A 218 15.44 7.87 29.80
N LYS A 219 14.37 8.65 29.65
CA LYS A 219 14.40 10.12 29.55
C LYS A 219 13.14 10.77 30.16
N PRO A 220 12.86 10.54 31.46
CA PRO A 220 11.57 10.86 32.08
C PRO A 220 11.23 12.35 32.13
N LYS A 221 12.21 13.26 31.95
CA LYS A 221 11.98 14.71 31.88
C LYS A 221 11.57 15.18 30.48
N SER A 222 11.68 14.32 29.48
CA SER A 222 11.40 14.66 28.08
C SER A 222 9.91 14.79 27.80
N LYS A 223 9.58 15.53 26.75
CA LYS A 223 8.20 15.79 26.31
C LYS A 223 8.01 15.40 24.85
N ILE A 224 6.77 15.07 24.49
CA ILE A 224 6.33 14.84 23.13
C ILE A 224 5.29 15.91 22.79
N ILE A 225 5.47 16.60 21.68
CA ILE A 225 4.47 17.52 21.13
C ILE A 225 3.93 16.91 19.84
N ILE A 226 2.61 16.70 19.78
CA ILE A 226 1.91 16.22 18.59
C ILE A 226 1.21 17.42 17.94
N LEU A 227 1.67 17.78 16.74
CA LEU A 227 1.06 18.77 15.87
C LEU A 227 0.12 18.07 14.89
N ASP A 228 -1.15 17.98 15.24
CA ASP A 228 -2.13 17.20 14.48
C ASP A 228 -2.93 18.10 13.54
N GLY A 229 -2.81 17.87 12.24
CA GLY A 229 -3.60 18.60 11.25
C GLY A 229 -5.10 18.30 11.28
N ASN A 230 -5.54 17.25 11.96
CA ASN A 230 -6.95 16.88 12.08
C ASN A 230 -7.61 17.56 13.29
N GLN A 231 -8.94 17.66 13.26
CA GLN A 231 -9.72 18.25 14.35
C GLN A 231 -9.62 17.48 15.67
N ASP A 232 -9.33 16.19 15.60
CA ASP A 232 -9.24 15.29 16.74
C ASP A 232 -8.49 14.01 16.36
N ILE A 233 -8.22 13.15 17.34
CA ILE A 233 -7.55 11.85 17.16
C ILE A 233 -8.35 11.02 16.14
N ALA A 234 -7.78 10.80 14.97
CA ALA A 234 -8.50 10.27 13.80
C ALA A 234 -9.00 8.83 13.99
N SER A 235 -8.39 8.05 14.89
CA SER A 235 -8.80 6.67 15.15
C SER A 235 -8.48 6.25 16.58
N LYS A 236 -9.41 5.51 17.21
CA LYS A 236 -9.26 4.94 18.56
C LYS A 236 -9.03 5.97 19.68
N LYS A 237 -9.57 7.19 19.54
CA LYS A 237 -9.44 8.30 20.52
C LYS A 237 -9.59 7.86 21.98
N GLY A 238 -10.70 7.20 22.31
CA GLY A 238 -10.98 6.81 23.69
C GLY A 238 -9.91 5.91 24.30
N LEU A 239 -9.31 5.02 23.50
CA LEU A 239 -8.24 4.13 23.94
C LEU A 239 -6.93 4.88 24.17
N PHE A 240 -6.56 5.79 23.27
CA PHE A 240 -5.34 6.59 23.42
C PHE A 240 -5.43 7.53 24.61
N LEU A 241 -6.52 8.28 24.77
CA LEU A 241 -6.69 9.18 25.91
C LEU A 241 -6.72 8.44 27.25
N ALA A 242 -7.38 7.27 27.31
CA ALA A 242 -7.36 6.43 28.50
C ALA A 242 -5.93 5.96 28.84
N ALA A 243 -5.17 5.50 27.84
CA ALA A 243 -3.78 5.10 28.02
C ALA A 243 -2.89 6.28 28.44
N TRP A 244 -3.02 7.44 27.79
CA TRP A 244 -2.22 8.63 28.11
C TRP A 244 -2.54 9.19 29.50
N LYS A 245 -3.80 9.15 29.93
CA LYS A 245 -4.19 9.53 31.29
C LYS A 245 -3.57 8.57 32.31
N LYS A 246 -3.70 7.26 32.07
CA LYS A 246 -3.22 6.21 32.98
C LYS A 246 -1.69 6.18 33.08
N HIS A 247 -1.00 6.32 31.94
CA HIS A 247 0.44 6.07 31.87
C HIS A 247 1.26 7.35 31.76
N TYR A 248 0.77 8.41 31.11
CA TYR A 248 1.58 9.56 30.70
C TYR A 248 1.10 10.91 31.27
N GLY A 249 0.26 10.89 32.31
CA GLY A 249 -0.18 12.08 33.03
C GLY A 249 -1.07 13.03 32.22
N HIS A 250 -1.69 12.56 31.13
CA HIS A 250 -2.53 13.40 30.29
C HIS A 250 -3.67 14.05 31.08
N GLY A 251 -3.90 15.34 30.85
CA GLY A 251 -4.83 16.17 31.62
C GLY A 251 -4.24 16.76 32.91
N THR A 252 -2.93 16.64 33.14
CA THR A 252 -2.23 17.25 34.28
C THR A 252 -1.02 18.06 33.80
N PRO A 253 -0.46 18.97 34.62
CA PRO A 253 0.78 19.69 34.29
C PRO A 253 1.99 18.77 34.02
N ALA A 254 1.95 17.54 34.55
CA ALA A 254 3.00 16.53 34.36
C ALA A 254 2.85 15.72 33.04
N ALA A 255 1.91 16.07 32.16
CA ALA A 255 1.66 15.32 30.93
C ALA A 255 2.94 15.21 30.07
N MET A 256 3.34 13.99 29.71
CA MET A 256 4.49 13.76 28.82
C MET A 256 4.14 14.03 27.35
N ILE A 257 2.86 13.86 26.99
CA ILE A 257 2.34 14.08 25.64
C ILE A 257 1.46 15.35 25.65
N ASP A 258 1.94 16.37 24.96
CA ASP A 258 1.21 17.59 24.58
C ASP A 258 0.56 17.35 23.21
N TYR A 259 -0.77 17.27 23.19
CA TYR A 259 -1.55 16.98 21.97
C TYR A 259 -2.26 18.24 21.50
N ARG A 260 -1.94 18.70 20.28
CA ARG A 260 -2.47 19.93 19.69
C ARG A 260 -3.27 19.61 18.42
N PRO A 261 -4.61 19.49 18.49
CA PRO A 261 -5.45 19.30 17.32
C PRO A 261 -5.53 20.58 16.47
N ASN A 262 -5.95 20.44 15.22
CA ASN A 262 -6.03 21.51 14.21
C ASN A 262 -4.71 22.25 13.99
N ASN A 263 -3.57 21.66 14.35
CA ASN A 263 -2.28 22.31 14.34
C ASN A 263 -1.37 21.65 13.29
N MET A 264 -1.69 21.86 12.02
CA MET A 264 -0.92 21.28 10.90
C MET A 264 0.40 22.05 10.70
N PRO A 265 1.55 21.37 10.55
CA PRO A 265 2.78 22.04 10.14
C PRO A 265 2.65 22.71 8.77
N SER A 266 3.02 23.98 8.71
CA SER A 266 3.12 24.78 7.48
C SER A 266 4.57 24.87 6.99
N SER A 267 5.54 24.76 7.89
CA SER A 267 6.97 24.83 7.56
C SER A 267 7.85 24.03 8.51
N VAL A 268 9.08 23.72 8.07
CA VAL A 268 10.14 23.16 8.91
C VAL A 268 11.46 23.85 8.62
N ASN A 269 12.19 24.19 9.67
CA ASN A 269 13.57 24.67 9.61
C ASN A 269 14.47 23.69 10.35
N ALA A 270 15.19 22.87 9.58
CA ALA A 270 16.07 21.84 10.12
C ALA A 270 17.29 22.42 10.88
N LYS A 271 17.75 23.63 10.52
CA LYS A 271 18.92 24.27 11.16
C LYS A 271 18.59 24.76 12.56
N THR A 272 17.44 25.41 12.73
CA THR A 272 16.99 25.90 14.04
C THR A 272 16.22 24.85 14.83
N ARG A 273 15.88 23.73 14.18
CA ARG A 273 14.99 22.68 14.67
C ARG A 273 13.65 23.25 15.12
N THR A 274 12.99 23.92 14.19
CA THR A 274 11.68 24.55 14.40
C THR A 274 10.67 23.99 13.40
N VAL A 275 9.48 23.69 13.88
CA VAL A 275 8.30 23.42 13.05
C VAL A 275 7.37 24.61 13.16
N GLY A 276 7.12 25.29 12.04
CA GLY A 276 6.19 26.41 12.00
C GLY A 276 4.78 25.92 11.70
N THR A 277 3.80 26.52 12.37
CA THR A 277 2.38 26.22 12.22
C THR A 277 1.63 27.51 11.85
N GLU A 278 0.30 27.49 11.82
CA GLU A 278 -0.48 28.73 11.67
C GLU A 278 -0.57 29.55 12.97
N PHE A 279 -0.26 28.94 14.12
CA PHE A 279 -0.41 29.56 15.45
C PHE A 279 0.93 29.98 16.04
N ASP A 280 1.92 29.11 15.98
CA ASP A 280 3.21 29.27 16.64
C ASP A 280 4.35 28.49 15.96
N ASP A 281 5.57 28.87 16.32
CA ASP A 281 6.79 28.15 16.00
C ASP A 281 7.16 27.22 17.16
N VAL A 282 7.22 25.91 16.88
CA VAL A 282 7.48 24.88 17.88
C VAL A 282 8.90 24.35 17.71
N LYS A 283 9.74 24.58 18.73
CA LYS A 283 11.11 24.07 18.76
C LYS A 283 11.15 22.63 19.29
N GLY A 284 11.94 21.78 18.64
CA GLY A 284 12.17 20.40 19.06
C GLY A 284 13.63 20.00 19.00
N ASP A 285 14.07 19.12 19.89
CA ASP A 285 15.40 18.51 19.83
C ASP A 285 15.45 17.43 18.73
N VAL A 286 14.33 16.71 18.56
CA VAL A 286 14.09 15.75 17.48
C VAL A 286 12.78 16.10 16.80
N ILE A 287 12.77 16.12 15.46
CA ILE A 287 11.60 16.48 14.66
C ILE A 287 11.20 15.32 13.76
N ASN A 288 9.94 14.90 13.86
CA ASN A 288 9.31 13.92 12.99
C ASN A 288 8.13 14.54 12.21
N VAL A 289 8.37 15.02 11.00
CA VAL A 289 7.30 15.56 10.13
C VAL A 289 6.86 14.52 9.12
N VAL A 290 5.56 14.21 9.15
CA VAL A 290 4.88 13.33 8.18
C VAL A 290 4.08 14.21 7.20
N PRO A 291 4.50 14.33 5.93
CA PRO A 291 3.80 15.15 4.94
C PRO A 291 2.45 14.58 4.52
N LYS A 292 1.67 15.39 3.78
CA LYS A 292 0.48 14.89 3.07
C LYS A 292 0.86 13.76 2.11
N MET A 293 -0.11 12.91 1.81
CA MET A 293 0.08 11.71 0.99
C MET A 293 -0.87 11.68 -0.19
N ARG A 294 -0.46 10.97 -1.24
CA ARG A 294 -1.33 10.60 -2.37
C ARG A 294 -1.00 9.19 -2.87
N ALA A 295 -1.77 8.68 -3.82
CA ALA A 295 -1.48 7.43 -4.51
C ALA A 295 -0.09 7.49 -5.17
N ALA A 296 0.60 6.35 -5.15
CA ALA A 296 1.98 6.24 -5.63
C ALA A 296 2.12 6.72 -7.08
N GLU A 297 3.29 7.23 -7.44
CA GLU A 297 3.51 7.85 -8.75
C GLU A 297 3.27 6.89 -9.93
N ILE A 298 3.47 5.58 -9.74
CA ILE A 298 3.10 4.56 -10.74
C ILE A 298 1.62 4.62 -11.16
N CYS A 299 0.74 5.07 -10.27
CA CYS A 299 -0.68 5.28 -10.58
C CYS A 299 -0.91 6.58 -11.38
N GLY A 300 -0.06 7.60 -11.18
CA GLY A 300 -0.02 8.80 -12.02
C GLY A 300 0.44 8.47 -13.43
N MET A 301 1.52 7.70 -13.56
CA MET A 301 2.05 7.21 -14.85
C MET A 301 1.02 6.40 -15.64
N ALA A 302 0.20 5.59 -14.96
CA ALA A 302 -0.88 4.81 -15.58
C ALA A 302 -2.16 5.61 -15.83
N ASN A 303 -2.17 6.92 -15.52
CA ASN A 303 -3.33 7.81 -15.69
C ASN A 303 -4.58 7.35 -14.91
N VAL A 304 -4.40 6.67 -13.76
CA VAL A 304 -5.47 6.16 -12.89
C VAL A 304 -5.59 6.89 -11.55
N ARG A 305 -4.71 7.87 -11.29
CA ARG A 305 -4.79 8.76 -10.12
C ARG A 305 -5.82 9.89 -10.41
N ARG A 306 -7.08 9.62 -10.08
CA ARG A 306 -8.26 10.41 -10.46
C ARG A 306 -9.24 10.60 -9.30
N GLY A 307 -10.04 11.67 -9.34
CA GLY A 307 -11.20 11.85 -8.49
C GLY A 307 -12.33 10.88 -8.86
N ALA A 308 -13.34 10.75 -7.98
CA ALA A 308 -14.53 9.95 -8.27
C ALA A 308 -15.31 10.49 -9.49
N ASP A 309 -15.14 11.77 -9.80
CA ASP A 309 -15.67 12.48 -10.96
C ASP A 309 -14.83 12.28 -12.25
N GLY A 310 -13.75 11.49 -12.17
CA GLY A 310 -12.86 11.21 -13.30
C GLY A 310 -11.82 12.29 -13.60
N LYS A 311 -11.82 13.43 -12.89
CA LYS A 311 -10.79 14.48 -13.00
C LYS A 311 -9.51 14.05 -12.29
N GLU A 312 -8.45 14.83 -12.38
CA GLU A 312 -7.25 14.57 -11.58
C GLU A 312 -7.60 14.60 -10.07
N GLY A 313 -7.08 13.64 -9.32
CA GLY A 313 -7.34 13.55 -7.89
C GLY A 313 -6.24 12.77 -7.17
N PRO A 314 -6.14 12.86 -5.84
CA PRO A 314 -5.00 12.30 -5.11
C PRO A 314 -4.99 10.77 -5.00
N TRP A 315 -6.05 10.06 -5.38
CA TRP A 315 -6.20 8.61 -5.18
C TRP A 315 -6.76 7.92 -6.43
N CYS A 316 -6.96 6.60 -6.38
CA CYS A 316 -7.40 5.81 -7.54
C CYS A 316 -8.78 5.19 -7.33
N PRO A 317 -9.81 5.58 -8.09
CA PRO A 317 -11.12 4.94 -8.02
C PRO A 317 -11.09 3.59 -8.70
N VAL A 318 -11.63 2.58 -8.01
CA VAL A 318 -11.63 1.19 -8.46
C VAL A 318 -13.03 0.59 -8.37
N ASP A 319 -13.30 -0.45 -9.16
CA ASP A 319 -14.40 -1.37 -8.88
C ASP A 319 -14.01 -2.25 -7.69
N PHE A 320 -14.71 -2.14 -6.55
CA PHE A 320 -14.35 -2.89 -5.34
C PHE A 320 -14.54 -4.41 -5.45
N ARG A 321 -15.18 -4.91 -6.51
CA ARG A 321 -15.33 -6.35 -6.77
C ARG A 321 -14.08 -6.95 -7.41
N THR A 322 -13.33 -6.16 -8.17
CA THR A 322 -12.17 -6.63 -8.97
C THR A 322 -10.88 -5.85 -8.70
N TYR A 323 -10.99 -4.70 -8.03
CA TYR A 323 -9.97 -3.68 -7.90
C TYR A 323 -9.43 -3.14 -9.23
N GLU A 324 -10.15 -3.39 -10.33
CA GLU A 324 -9.84 -2.79 -11.63
C GLU A 324 -10.15 -1.28 -11.59
N SER A 325 -9.31 -0.49 -12.26
CA SER A 325 -9.51 0.94 -12.44
C SER A 325 -10.87 1.19 -13.09
N LYS A 326 -11.61 2.18 -12.60
CA LYS A 326 -12.85 2.62 -13.25
C LYS A 326 -12.62 3.29 -14.61
N PHE A 327 -11.38 3.63 -14.95
CA PHE A 327 -11.05 4.44 -16.12
C PHE A 327 -10.11 3.75 -17.11
N VAL A 328 -9.35 2.73 -16.69
CA VAL A 328 -8.35 2.07 -17.53
C VAL A 328 -8.49 0.55 -17.40
N PRO A 329 -9.16 -0.12 -18.35
CA PRO A 329 -9.34 -1.57 -18.33
C PRO A 329 -8.01 -2.33 -18.26
N GLY A 330 -7.99 -3.44 -17.53
CA GLY A 330 -6.79 -4.28 -17.33
C GLY A 330 -5.77 -3.73 -16.33
N VAL A 331 -5.97 -2.54 -15.77
CA VAL A 331 -5.14 -1.96 -14.70
C VAL A 331 -5.87 -2.07 -13.37
N HIS A 332 -5.29 -2.76 -12.40
CA HIS A 332 -5.83 -2.93 -11.06
C HIS A 332 -5.02 -2.10 -10.05
N ILE A 333 -5.68 -1.53 -9.05
CA ILE A 333 -5.04 -0.75 -7.99
C ILE A 333 -5.45 -1.30 -6.63
N ILE A 334 -4.48 -1.63 -5.80
CA ILE A 334 -4.71 -2.20 -4.46
C ILE A 334 -3.88 -1.50 -3.38
N GLY A 335 -4.30 -1.66 -2.13
CA GLY A 335 -3.64 -1.08 -0.98
C GLY A 335 -3.83 0.43 -0.90
N ASP A 336 -2.84 1.14 -0.37
CA ASP A 336 -3.04 2.55 0.03
C ASP A 336 -3.36 3.51 -1.13
N SER A 337 -3.10 3.13 -2.38
CA SER A 337 -3.39 4.00 -3.53
C SER A 337 -4.89 4.09 -3.87
N THR A 338 -5.73 3.21 -3.34
CA THR A 338 -7.17 3.21 -3.64
C THR A 338 -7.89 4.41 -3.03
N LEU A 339 -8.86 4.95 -3.76
CA LEU A 339 -9.86 5.89 -3.23
C LEU A 339 -10.95 5.08 -2.52
N SER A 340 -10.92 5.04 -1.19
CA SER A 340 -11.86 4.27 -0.38
C SER A 340 -12.05 4.87 1.01
N ASN A 341 -13.19 4.56 1.63
CA ASN A 341 -13.43 4.87 3.05
C ASN A 341 -12.75 3.87 4.00
N TYR A 342 -12.17 2.79 3.47
CA TYR A 342 -11.36 1.87 4.26
C TYR A 342 -10.02 2.50 4.67
N PRO A 343 -9.50 2.16 5.87
CA PRO A 343 -8.21 2.68 6.30
C PRO A 343 -7.08 2.13 5.43
N LYS A 344 -6.18 3.02 5.02
CA LYS A 344 -4.94 2.70 4.29
C LYS A 344 -3.97 1.96 5.21
N SER A 345 -4.07 0.63 5.25
CA SER A 345 -3.42 -0.24 6.25
C SER A 345 -2.96 -1.56 5.65
N GLY A 346 -1.99 -2.22 6.29
CA GLY A 346 -1.46 -3.51 5.82
C GLY A 346 -2.51 -4.62 5.76
N SER A 347 -3.43 -4.67 6.74
CA SER A 347 -4.53 -5.63 6.74
C SER A 347 -5.50 -5.41 5.57
N MET A 348 -5.88 -4.15 5.31
CA MET A 348 -6.72 -3.83 4.16
C MET A 348 -5.99 -4.13 2.85
N ALA A 349 -4.72 -3.76 2.71
CA ALA A 349 -3.94 -4.08 1.52
C ALA A 349 -3.88 -5.59 1.22
N ASN A 350 -3.72 -6.43 2.26
CA ASN A 350 -3.75 -7.89 2.13
C ASN A 350 -5.13 -8.40 1.68
N ASN A 351 -6.23 -7.88 2.26
CA ASN A 351 -7.58 -8.29 1.88
C ASN A 351 -7.94 -7.86 0.45
N MET A 352 -7.63 -6.60 0.10
CA MET A 352 -7.80 -6.07 -1.26
C MET A 352 -7.04 -6.93 -2.28
N ALA A 353 -5.82 -7.35 -1.95
CA ALA A 353 -4.99 -8.19 -2.81
C ALA A 353 -5.60 -9.56 -3.10
N LYS A 354 -6.25 -10.19 -2.11
CA LYS A 354 -6.93 -11.48 -2.28
C LYS A 354 -8.16 -11.36 -3.19
N VAL A 355 -8.97 -10.32 -3.01
CA VAL A 355 -10.13 -10.06 -3.89
C VAL A 355 -9.66 -9.75 -5.32
N CYS A 356 -8.64 -8.91 -5.48
CA CYS A 356 -8.04 -8.60 -6.77
C CYS A 356 -7.50 -9.87 -7.44
N ALA A 357 -6.74 -10.69 -6.72
CA ALA A 357 -6.24 -11.97 -7.24
C ALA A 357 -7.38 -12.88 -7.70
N ALA A 358 -8.45 -13.01 -6.91
CA ALA A 358 -9.60 -13.86 -7.22
C ALA A 358 -10.37 -13.39 -8.47
N SER A 359 -10.34 -12.08 -8.77
CA SER A 359 -10.96 -11.53 -9.97
C SER A 359 -10.10 -11.63 -11.23
N ILE A 360 -8.79 -11.85 -11.05
CA ILE A 360 -7.82 -11.97 -12.14
C ILE A 360 -7.76 -13.41 -12.66
N VAL A 361 -7.85 -14.39 -11.76
CA VAL A 361 -7.92 -15.84 -12.05
C VAL A 361 -9.30 -16.23 -12.57
#